data_AF-A0A7S0QRV9-F1
#
_entry.id   AF-A0A7S0QRV9-F1
#
_cell.length_a   1.000
_cell.length_b   1.000
_cell.length_c   1.000
_cell.angle_alpha   90.00
_cell.angle_beta   90.00
_cell.angle_gamma   90.00
#
_symmetry.space_group_name_H-M   'P 1'
#
loop_
_entity.id
_entity.type
_entity.pdbx_description
1 polymer ?
#
loop_
_entity_poly.entity_id
_entity_poly.type
_entity_poly.pdbx_seq_one_letter_code
_entity_poly.pdbx_strand_id
1 'polypeptide(L)'
;GANQAKLPADAPWDSTEAETLQKAFASASGGGHQLDAAGLSKFCNVSPWLAVRLFASMKRTSHTKKSSSSEASINLTDFSKSLSKCCSSSRYERREFLVDVIMAEKPALSKSELREFLEHSMTLILPSEMVQNRELVSRLASQSADDAFSDIAGADPLTITSDQLDTWLSRDQGTESLFSDLLTARFP
;
A
#
# COMPACT_ATOMS: atom_id res chain seq x y z
N GLY A 1 24.89 24.44 1.31
CA GLY A 1 24.76 23.20 2.08
C GLY A 1 23.30 22.84 2.13
N ALA A 2 22.91 21.72 1.52
CA ALA A 2 21.52 21.29 1.53
C ALA A 2 21.18 20.72 2.91
N ASN A 3 20.15 21.28 3.56
CA ASN A 3 19.54 20.69 4.75
C ASN A 3 18.91 19.36 4.31
N GLN A 4 19.59 18.25 4.58
CA GLN A 4 18.99 16.92 4.37
C GLN A 4 17.74 16.83 5.25
N ALA A 5 16.61 16.47 4.64
CA ALA A 5 15.40 16.13 5.40
C ALA A 5 15.73 14.94 6.30
N LYS A 6 15.71 15.16 7.61
CA LYS A 6 15.95 14.10 8.61
C LYS A 6 14.61 13.54 9.08
N LEU A 7 14.59 12.24 9.31
CA LEU A 7 13.48 11.61 10.01
C LEU A 7 13.40 12.15 11.45
N PRO A 8 12.19 12.26 12.01
CA PRO A 8 12.02 12.65 13.39
C PRO A 8 12.59 11.57 14.31
N ALA A 9 13.10 11.98 15.48
CA ALA A 9 13.87 11.12 16.39
C ALA A 9 13.05 9.98 17.03
N ASP A 10 11.73 10.03 16.92
CA ASP A 10 10.76 9.05 17.41
C ASP A 10 10.30 8.06 16.33
N ALA A 11 10.82 8.15 15.11
CA ALA A 11 10.52 7.17 14.08
C ALA A 11 11.12 5.79 14.45
N PRO A 12 10.42 4.67 14.17
CA PRO A 12 10.82 3.34 14.62
C PRO A 12 11.93 2.71 13.77
N TRP A 13 12.86 3.53 13.28
CA TRP A 13 13.97 3.12 12.44
C TRP A 13 15.26 3.27 13.22
N ASP A 14 16.13 2.28 13.16
CA ASP A 14 17.49 2.45 13.66
C ASP A 14 18.27 3.47 12.80
N SER A 15 19.46 3.87 13.26
CA SER A 15 20.26 4.88 12.55
C SER A 15 20.65 4.48 11.12
N THR A 16 20.87 3.18 10.88
CA THR A 16 21.26 2.64 9.57
C THR A 16 20.06 2.54 8.64
N GLU A 17 18.91 2.09 9.14
CA GLU A 17 17.63 2.07 8.42
C GLU A 17 17.19 3.49 8.04
N ALA A 18 17.26 4.43 9.00
CA ALA A 18 16.90 5.82 8.78
C ALA A 18 17.76 6.48 7.69
N GLU A 19 19.08 6.22 7.67
CA GLU A 19 19.97 6.71 6.62
C GLU A 19 19.70 6.08 5.26
N THR A 20 19.43 4.77 5.23
CA THR A 20 19.13 4.02 4.01
C THR A 20 17.84 4.51 3.39
N LEU A 21 16.80 4.67 4.21
CA LEU A 21 15.51 5.22 3.81
C LEU A 21 15.65 6.66 3.28
N GLN A 22 16.41 7.51 3.96
CA GLN A 22 16.67 8.88 3.51
C GLN A 22 17.38 8.94 2.15
N LYS A 23 18.41 8.11 1.95
CA LYS A 23 19.15 8.04 0.68
C LYS A 23 18.29 7.51 -0.45
N ALA A 24 17.54 6.44 -0.21
CA ALA A 24 16.63 5.85 -1.20
C ALA A 24 15.53 6.85 -1.59
N PHE A 25 14.92 7.53 -0.61
CA PHE A 25 13.87 8.52 -0.84
C PHE A 25 14.40 9.69 -1.68
N ALA A 26 15.56 10.24 -1.32
CA ALA A 26 16.21 11.32 -2.05
C ALA A 26 16.57 10.91 -3.49
N SER A 27 16.95 9.64 -3.71
CA SER A 27 17.21 9.13 -5.06
C SER A 27 15.93 9.07 -5.90
N ALA A 28 14.84 8.55 -5.34
CA ALA A 28 13.58 8.40 -6.07
C ALA A 28 12.86 9.74 -6.35
N SER A 29 13.10 10.75 -5.51
CA SER A 29 12.61 12.12 -5.72
C SER A 29 13.47 12.95 -6.68
N GLY A 30 14.52 12.37 -7.28
CA GLY A 30 15.45 13.09 -8.15
C GLY A 30 16.29 14.15 -7.41
N GLY A 31 16.59 13.92 -6.14
CA GLY A 31 17.24 14.88 -5.24
C GLY A 31 16.29 15.86 -4.57
N GLY A 32 14.98 15.78 -4.86
CA GLY A 32 13.94 16.54 -4.19
C GLY A 32 13.62 16.04 -2.78
N HIS A 33 12.75 16.77 -2.06
CA HIS A 33 12.26 16.38 -0.74
C HIS A 33 10.84 15.82 -0.76
N GLN A 34 10.30 15.53 -1.93
CA GLN A 34 8.95 15.01 -2.09
C GLN A 34 8.87 13.94 -3.19
N LEU A 35 8.01 12.94 -3.01
CA LEU A 35 7.71 11.90 -4.00
C LEU A 35 6.29 12.06 -4.54
N ASP A 36 6.10 11.99 -5.84
CA ASP A 36 4.78 11.81 -6.44
C ASP A 36 4.47 10.31 -6.63
N ALA A 37 3.28 9.97 -7.14
CA ALA A 37 2.90 8.57 -7.38
C ALA A 37 3.83 7.84 -8.37
N ALA A 38 4.40 8.56 -9.35
CA ALA A 38 5.34 7.97 -10.31
C ALA A 38 6.69 7.64 -9.66
N GLY A 39 7.19 8.52 -8.79
CA GLY A 39 8.35 8.29 -7.94
C GLY A 39 8.13 7.12 -6.99
N LEU A 40 6.93 7.00 -6.41
CA LEU A 40 6.56 5.89 -5.53
C LEU A 40 6.50 4.55 -6.27
N SER A 41 5.96 4.52 -7.49
CA SER A 41 5.94 3.32 -8.34
C SER A 41 7.36 2.80 -8.59
N LYS A 42 8.31 3.69 -8.90
CA LYS A 42 9.72 3.34 -9.11
C LYS A 42 10.40 2.92 -7.81
N PHE A 43 10.16 3.63 -6.72
CA PHE A 43 10.75 3.35 -5.42
C PHE A 43 10.36 1.95 -4.92
N CYS A 44 9.06 1.65 -4.90
CA CYS A 44 8.56 0.37 -4.39
C CYS A 44 8.57 -0.74 -5.46
N ASN A 45 8.98 -0.44 -6.69
CA ASN A 45 8.87 -1.36 -7.83
C ASN A 45 7.46 -1.99 -7.96
N VAL A 46 6.44 -1.14 -7.93
CA VAL A 46 5.01 -1.52 -8.03
C VAL A 46 4.37 -0.92 -9.27
N SER A 47 3.22 -1.47 -9.69
CA SER A 47 2.46 -0.90 -10.82
C SER A 47 2.06 0.57 -10.55
N PRO A 48 1.93 1.41 -11.59
CA PRO A 48 1.44 2.77 -11.43
C PRO A 48 0.08 2.84 -10.71
N TRP A 49 -0.79 1.86 -10.98
CA TRP A 49 -2.10 1.74 -10.33
C TRP A 49 -1.97 1.54 -8.82
N LEU A 50 -1.12 0.62 -8.37
CA LEU A 50 -0.90 0.39 -6.94
C LEU A 50 -0.19 1.58 -6.29
N ALA A 51 0.72 2.23 -7.01
CA ALA A 51 1.40 3.43 -6.54
C ALA A 51 0.45 4.60 -6.29
N VAL A 52 -0.57 4.81 -7.14
CA VAL A 52 -1.59 5.85 -6.91
C VAL A 52 -2.37 5.59 -5.63
N ARG A 53 -2.73 4.33 -5.35
CA ARG A 53 -3.43 3.95 -4.12
C ARG A 53 -2.56 4.06 -2.88
N LEU A 54 -1.31 3.61 -2.95
CA LEU A 54 -0.32 3.80 -1.88
C LEU A 54 -0.14 5.30 -1.59
N PHE A 55 0.04 6.10 -2.63
CA PHE A 55 0.16 7.54 -2.51
C PHE A 55 -1.08 8.18 -1.85
N ALA A 56 -2.28 7.83 -2.30
CA ALA A 56 -3.53 8.33 -1.74
C ALA A 56 -3.71 7.92 -0.27
N SER A 57 -3.37 6.69 0.11
CA SER A 57 -3.37 6.21 1.50
C SER A 57 -2.41 7.04 2.37
N MET A 58 -1.17 7.22 1.92
CA MET A 58 -0.14 8.01 2.63
C MET A 58 -0.55 9.46 2.86
N LYS A 59 -1.28 10.07 1.91
CA LYS A 59 -1.81 11.43 2.08
C LYS A 59 -2.90 11.54 3.13
N ARG A 60 -3.80 10.54 3.25
CA ARG A 60 -4.87 10.58 4.26
C ARG A 60 -4.31 10.60 5.67
N THR A 61 -3.26 9.83 5.93
CA THR A 61 -2.60 9.78 7.24
C THR A 61 -1.95 11.12 7.64
N SER A 62 -1.65 12.01 6.68
CA SER A 62 -1.11 13.35 6.93
C SER A 62 -2.18 14.38 7.33
N HIS A 63 -3.46 14.14 7.04
CA HIS A 63 -4.54 15.11 7.24
C HIS A 63 -5.23 15.00 8.62
N THR A 64 -4.48 15.18 9.71
CA THR A 64 -5.06 15.51 11.04
C THR A 64 -5.00 17.00 11.38
N LYS A 65 -4.48 17.85 10.48
CA LYS A 65 -4.64 19.31 10.57
C LYS A 65 -5.13 19.85 9.23
N LYS A 66 -6.14 20.72 9.29
CA LYS A 66 -6.65 21.53 8.17
C LYS A 66 -5.48 22.15 7.40
N SER A 67 -5.03 21.52 6.32
CA SER A 67 -4.32 22.20 5.24
C SER A 67 -5.09 21.92 3.96
N SER A 68 -5.59 23.00 3.39
CA SER A 68 -6.18 23.06 2.07
C SER A 68 -5.05 23.02 1.04
N SER A 69 -4.67 21.83 0.56
CA SER A 69 -3.89 21.73 -0.68
C SER A 69 -3.93 20.32 -1.26
N SER A 70 -4.23 20.24 -2.54
CA SER A 70 -3.99 19.09 -3.41
C SER A 70 -2.48 18.89 -3.60
N GLU A 71 -1.75 18.54 -2.53
CA GLU A 71 -0.31 18.25 -2.67
C GLU A 71 -0.14 17.07 -3.65
N ALA A 72 0.51 17.32 -4.79
CA ALA A 72 0.82 16.30 -5.78
C ALA A 72 1.99 15.40 -5.35
N SER A 73 2.40 15.48 -4.08
CA SER A 73 3.57 14.80 -3.55
C SER A 73 3.44 14.48 -2.05
N ILE A 74 4.25 13.54 -1.57
CA ILE A 74 4.41 13.16 -0.15
C ILE A 74 5.84 13.47 0.29
N ASN A 75 6.02 13.94 1.53
CA ASN A 75 7.35 14.17 2.11
C ASN A 75 7.90 12.90 2.76
N LEU A 76 9.19 12.93 3.11
CA LEU A 76 9.90 11.79 3.73
C LEU A 76 9.25 11.34 5.06
N THR A 77 8.78 12.27 5.89
CA THR A 77 8.19 11.95 7.19
C THR A 77 6.90 11.16 7.04
N ASP A 78 6.03 11.58 6.13
CA ASP A 78 4.74 10.92 5.90
C ASP A 78 4.92 9.56 5.21
N PHE A 79 5.87 9.48 4.29
CA PHE A 79 6.30 8.23 3.68
C PHE A 79 6.83 7.25 4.75
N SER A 80 7.73 7.71 5.62
CA SER A 80 8.33 6.90 6.68
C SER A 80 7.31 6.41 7.71
N LYS A 81 6.34 7.24 8.09
CA LYS A 81 5.24 6.81 8.98
C LYS A 81 4.40 5.70 8.34
N SER A 82 4.03 5.88 7.08
CA SER A 82 3.23 4.88 6.36
C SER A 82 4.00 3.57 6.17
N LEU A 83 5.29 3.70 5.87
CA LEU A 83 6.20 2.57 5.79
C LEU A 83 6.33 1.84 7.14
N SER A 84 6.37 2.55 8.26
CA SER A 84 6.48 1.92 9.57
C SER A 84 5.25 1.09 9.94
N LYS A 85 4.05 1.51 9.52
CA LYS A 85 2.83 0.70 9.66
C LYS A 85 2.90 -0.56 8.80
N CYS A 86 3.37 -0.42 7.57
CA CYS A 86 3.57 -1.54 6.64
C CYS A 86 4.57 -2.58 7.18
N CYS A 87 5.65 -2.11 7.82
CA CYS A 87 6.71 -2.93 8.39
C CYS A 87 6.51 -3.28 9.87
N SER A 88 5.34 -2.99 10.44
CA SER A 88 5.11 -3.16 11.88
C SER A 88 5.12 -4.62 12.30
N SER A 89 5.67 -4.94 13.48
CA SER A 89 5.46 -6.25 14.08
C SER A 89 3.99 -6.53 14.44
N SER A 90 3.16 -5.49 14.54
CA SER A 90 1.73 -5.60 14.78
C SER A 90 0.99 -6.04 13.52
N ARG A 91 0.45 -7.27 13.56
CA ARG A 91 -0.45 -7.78 12.53
C ARG A 91 -1.62 -6.82 12.26
N TYR A 92 -2.18 -6.24 13.32
CA TYR A 92 -3.27 -5.27 13.20
C TYR A 92 -2.88 -4.02 12.41
N GLU A 93 -1.70 -3.43 12.68
CA GLU A 93 -1.25 -2.23 11.96
C GLU A 93 -0.95 -2.51 10.48
N ARG A 94 -0.40 -3.69 10.18
CA ARG A 94 -0.15 -4.12 8.79
C ARG A 94 -1.46 -4.30 8.02
N ARG A 95 -2.48 -4.90 8.65
CA ARG A 95 -3.82 -5.04 8.05
C ARG A 95 -4.53 -3.70 7.90
N GLU A 96 -4.47 -2.82 8.91
CA GLU A 96 -5.03 -1.46 8.84
C GLU A 96 -4.42 -0.71 7.64
N PHE A 97 -3.09 -0.76 7.48
CA PHE A 97 -2.41 -0.16 6.34
C PHE A 97 -2.88 -0.74 5.01
N LEU A 98 -3.03 -2.07 4.92
CA LEU A 98 -3.50 -2.74 3.71
C LEU A 98 -4.93 -2.30 3.34
N VAL A 99 -5.84 -2.22 4.32
CA VAL A 99 -7.20 -1.70 4.14
C VAL A 99 -7.15 -0.26 3.66
N ASP A 100 -6.32 0.60 4.25
CA ASP A 100 -6.18 2.00 3.83
C ASP A 100 -5.73 2.12 2.36
N VAL A 101 -4.81 1.25 1.92
CA VAL A 101 -4.33 1.20 0.52
C VAL A 101 -5.44 0.73 -0.42
N ILE A 102 -6.13 -0.37 -0.08
CA ILE A 102 -7.21 -0.90 -0.92
C ILE A 102 -8.37 0.10 -0.99
N MET A 103 -8.67 0.80 0.10
CA MET A 103 -9.78 1.75 0.18
C MET A 103 -9.36 3.18 -0.19
N ALA A 104 -8.13 3.42 -0.67
CA ALA A 104 -7.49 4.74 -0.75
C ALA A 104 -8.21 5.81 -1.60
N GLU A 105 -9.12 5.42 -2.49
CA GLU A 105 -9.85 6.37 -3.35
C GLU A 105 -11.32 6.54 -2.97
N LYS A 106 -11.93 5.54 -2.32
CA LYS A 106 -13.38 5.47 -2.14
C LYS A 106 -13.76 4.90 -0.78
N PRO A 107 -14.91 5.33 -0.21
CA PRO A 107 -15.41 4.78 1.06
C PRO A 107 -15.95 3.35 0.93
N ALA A 108 -16.23 2.90 -0.29
CA ALA A 108 -16.68 1.55 -0.61
C ALA A 108 -15.92 1.03 -1.84
N LEU A 109 -15.61 -0.26 -1.84
CA LEU A 109 -14.85 -0.96 -2.87
C LEU A 109 -15.77 -1.86 -3.66
N SER A 110 -15.79 -1.72 -4.98
CA SER A 110 -16.51 -2.65 -5.86
C SER A 110 -15.72 -3.95 -6.07
N LYS A 111 -16.43 -4.98 -6.49
CA LYS A 111 -15.82 -6.29 -6.80
C LYS A 111 -14.77 -6.20 -7.91
N SER A 112 -15.01 -5.39 -8.94
CA SER A 112 -14.05 -5.15 -10.01
C SER A 112 -12.77 -4.49 -9.50
N GLU A 113 -12.87 -3.56 -8.56
CA GLU A 113 -11.70 -2.87 -7.98
C GLU A 113 -10.89 -3.80 -7.07
N LEU A 114 -11.58 -4.65 -6.29
CA LEU A 114 -10.90 -5.67 -5.50
C LEU A 114 -10.16 -6.66 -6.41
N ARG A 115 -10.79 -7.10 -7.51
CA ARG A 115 -10.15 -7.94 -8.50
C ARG A 115 -8.91 -7.27 -9.11
N GLU A 116 -9.02 -6.01 -9.53
CA GLU A 116 -7.89 -5.26 -10.10
C GLU A 116 -6.73 -5.13 -9.10
N PHE A 117 -7.04 -4.89 -7.82
CA PHE A 117 -6.07 -4.90 -6.73
C PHE A 117 -5.34 -6.26 -6.63
N LEU A 118 -6.11 -7.34 -6.61
CA LEU A 118 -5.58 -8.71 -6.51
C LEU A 118 -4.73 -9.07 -7.73
N GLU A 119 -5.15 -8.70 -8.95
CA GLU A 119 -4.37 -8.91 -10.19
C GLU A 119 -3.02 -8.20 -10.10
N HIS A 120 -3.01 -6.91 -9.76
CA HIS A 120 -1.76 -6.16 -9.61
C HIS A 120 -0.83 -6.75 -8.57
N SER A 121 -1.41 -7.31 -7.51
CA SER A 121 -0.62 -7.81 -6.40
C SER A 121 -0.10 -9.22 -6.66
N MET A 122 -0.87 -10.05 -7.36
CA MET A 122 -0.40 -11.35 -7.85
C MET A 122 0.82 -11.22 -8.76
N THR A 123 0.97 -10.12 -9.52
CA THR A 123 2.19 -9.88 -10.29
C THR A 123 3.44 -9.64 -9.43
N LEU A 124 3.26 -9.31 -8.15
CA LEU A 124 4.34 -9.12 -7.18
C LEU A 124 4.68 -10.42 -6.44
N ILE A 125 3.72 -11.34 -6.32
CA ILE A 125 3.79 -12.57 -5.51
C ILE A 125 4.21 -13.78 -6.34
N LEU A 126 3.56 -13.94 -7.48
CA LEU A 126 3.67 -15.18 -8.23
C LEU A 126 5.05 -15.25 -8.89
N PRO A 127 5.61 -16.46 -9.05
CA PRO A 127 6.79 -16.67 -9.87
C PRO A 127 6.60 -16.08 -11.27
N SER A 128 7.68 -15.58 -11.87
CA SER A 128 7.65 -14.92 -13.19
C SER A 128 6.96 -15.75 -14.27
N GLU A 129 7.16 -17.07 -14.24
CA GLU A 129 6.54 -18.05 -15.14
C GLU A 129 5.00 -18.05 -15.03
N MET A 130 4.48 -17.91 -13.81
CA MET A 130 3.03 -17.84 -13.55
C MET A 130 2.47 -16.46 -13.90
N VAL A 131 3.23 -15.38 -13.65
CA VAL A 131 2.85 -14.01 -14.02
C VAL A 131 2.73 -13.84 -15.54
N GLN A 132 3.55 -14.55 -16.32
CA GLN A 132 3.45 -14.57 -17.78
C GLN A 132 2.13 -15.18 -18.27
N ASN A 133 1.51 -16.07 -17.48
CA ASN A 133 0.19 -16.59 -17.76
C ASN A 133 -0.89 -15.62 -17.25
N ARG A 134 -1.19 -14.59 -18.06
CA ARG A 134 -2.19 -13.55 -17.71
C ARG A 134 -3.58 -14.12 -17.40
N GLU A 135 -3.98 -15.19 -18.08
CA GLU A 135 -5.28 -15.83 -17.85
C GLU A 135 -5.34 -16.47 -16.46
N LEU A 136 -4.26 -17.13 -16.03
CA LEU A 136 -4.14 -17.68 -14.68
C LEU A 136 -4.24 -16.58 -13.61
N VAL A 137 -3.50 -15.48 -13.76
CA VAL A 137 -3.53 -14.35 -12.83
C VAL A 137 -4.94 -13.76 -12.73
N SER A 138 -5.56 -13.46 -13.87
CA SER A 138 -6.93 -12.94 -13.96
C SER A 138 -7.96 -13.87 -13.30
N ARG A 139 -7.83 -15.19 -13.50
CA ARG A 139 -8.72 -16.19 -12.91
C ARG A 139 -8.55 -16.28 -11.40
N LEU A 140 -7.32 -16.33 -10.90
CA LEU A 140 -7.03 -16.38 -9.46
C LEU A 140 -7.56 -15.13 -8.75
N ALA A 141 -7.34 -13.95 -9.33
CA ALA A 141 -7.83 -12.70 -8.78
C ALA A 141 -9.36 -12.62 -8.78
N SER A 142 -10.01 -13.10 -9.85
CA SER A 142 -11.47 -13.17 -9.93
C SER A 142 -12.04 -14.10 -8.86
N GLN A 143 -11.50 -15.31 -8.73
CA GLN A 143 -11.93 -16.27 -7.71
C GLN A 143 -11.77 -15.69 -6.31
N SER A 144 -10.62 -15.07 -6.02
CA SER A 144 -10.36 -14.47 -4.71
C SER A 144 -11.31 -13.30 -4.40
N ALA A 145 -11.68 -12.50 -5.40
CA ALA A 145 -12.67 -11.44 -5.25
C ALA A 145 -14.10 -11.99 -5.10
N ASP A 146 -14.44 -13.09 -5.79
CA ASP A 146 -15.71 -13.81 -5.64
C ASP A 146 -15.87 -14.34 -4.21
N ASP A 147 -14.82 -14.97 -3.68
CA ASP A 147 -14.78 -15.52 -2.33
C ASP A 147 -14.92 -14.41 -1.29
N ALA A 148 -14.18 -13.31 -1.44
CA ALA A 148 -14.28 -12.14 -0.55
C ALA A 148 -15.71 -11.58 -0.46
N PHE A 149 -16.38 -11.40 -1.60
CA PHE A 149 -17.76 -10.89 -1.64
C PHE A 149 -18.79 -11.90 -1.14
N SER A 150 -18.48 -13.20 -1.18
CA SER A 150 -19.36 -14.26 -0.67
C SER A 150 -19.23 -14.43 0.85
N ASP A 151 -18.02 -14.26 1.40
CA ASP A 151 -17.72 -14.46 2.82
C ASP A 151 -18.14 -13.27 3.71
N ILE A 152 -18.27 -12.09 3.13
CA ILE A 152 -18.72 -10.89 3.85
C ILE A 152 -20.25 -10.94 4.00
N ALA A 153 -20.71 -11.53 5.10
CA ALA A 153 -22.11 -11.56 5.47
C ALA A 153 -22.69 -10.13 5.56
N GLY A 154 -23.72 -9.86 4.75
CA GLY A 154 -24.39 -8.54 4.71
C GLY A 154 -23.68 -7.48 3.86
N ALA A 155 -22.70 -7.84 3.02
CA ALA A 155 -22.25 -6.97 1.95
C ALA A 155 -23.44 -6.59 1.04
N ASP A 156 -23.48 -5.32 0.62
CA ASP A 156 -24.19 -5.00 -0.61
C ASP A 156 -23.53 -5.83 -1.72
N PRO A 157 -24.26 -6.62 -2.52
CA PRO A 157 -23.68 -7.44 -3.58
C PRO A 157 -22.78 -6.65 -4.55
N LEU A 158 -22.87 -5.32 -4.56
CA LEU A 158 -22.09 -4.44 -5.42
C LEU A 158 -20.81 -3.88 -4.78
N THR A 159 -20.77 -3.69 -3.46
CA THR A 159 -19.63 -3.05 -2.78
C THR A 159 -19.39 -3.51 -1.34
N ILE A 160 -18.14 -3.40 -0.89
CA ILE A 160 -17.72 -3.66 0.50
C ILE A 160 -17.13 -2.40 1.14
N THR A 161 -17.40 -2.20 2.42
CA THR A 161 -16.84 -1.11 3.24
C THR A 161 -15.46 -1.48 3.81
N SER A 162 -14.75 -0.50 4.40
CA SER A 162 -13.47 -0.74 5.08
C SER A 162 -13.57 -1.78 6.19
N ASP A 163 -14.63 -1.73 6.98
CA ASP A 163 -14.83 -2.62 8.14
C ASP A 163 -15.10 -4.06 7.69
N GLN A 164 -15.84 -4.20 6.58
CA GLN A 164 -16.09 -5.48 5.95
C GLN A 164 -14.82 -6.08 5.34
N LEU A 165 -14.01 -5.26 4.69
CA LEU A 165 -12.72 -5.66 4.15
C LEU A 165 -11.74 -6.06 5.27
N ASP A 166 -11.66 -5.29 6.35
CA ASP A 166 -10.84 -5.61 7.54
C ASP A 166 -11.28 -6.94 8.15
N THR A 167 -12.59 -7.15 8.28
CA THR A 167 -13.15 -8.41 8.78
C THR A 167 -12.74 -9.60 7.91
N TRP A 168 -12.82 -9.47 6.59
CA TRP A 168 -12.41 -10.53 5.67
C TRP A 168 -10.90 -10.82 5.78
N LEU A 169 -10.06 -9.80 5.69
CA LEU A 169 -8.60 -9.93 5.83
C LEU A 169 -8.18 -10.52 7.19
N SER A 170 -8.91 -10.21 8.26
CA SER A 170 -8.63 -10.77 9.58
C SER A 170 -8.83 -12.29 9.66
N ARG A 171 -9.75 -12.83 8.83
CA ARG A 171 -10.08 -14.25 8.75
C ARG A 171 -9.16 -14.99 7.77
N ASP A 172 -8.82 -14.36 6.66
CA ASP A 172 -7.89 -14.91 5.65
C ASP A 172 -6.44 -14.50 5.92
N GLN A 173 -5.82 -15.24 6.84
CA GLN A 173 -4.42 -15.00 7.26
C GLN A 173 -3.42 -15.18 6.10
N GLY A 174 -3.75 -16.01 5.12
CA GLY A 174 -2.89 -16.29 3.98
C GLY A 174 -2.78 -15.05 3.09
N THR A 175 -3.92 -14.48 2.72
CA THR A 175 -3.99 -13.22 1.97
C THR A 175 -3.31 -12.09 2.75
N GLU A 176 -3.68 -11.87 4.01
CA GLU A 176 -3.11 -10.79 4.81
C GLU A 176 -1.57 -10.84 4.91
N SER A 177 -1.00 -12.02 5.22
CA SER A 177 0.46 -12.19 5.32
C SER A 177 1.13 -11.94 3.98
N LEU A 178 0.60 -12.53 2.90
CA LEU A 178 1.16 -12.40 1.56
C LEU A 178 1.28 -10.93 1.14
N PHE A 179 0.22 -10.16 1.33
CA PHE A 179 0.18 -8.74 0.99
C PHE A 179 1.12 -7.90 1.85
N SER A 180 1.16 -8.20 3.13
CA SER A 180 2.01 -7.49 4.08
C SER A 180 3.50 -7.76 3.83
N ASP A 181 3.86 -9.03 3.62
CA ASP A 181 5.22 -9.51 3.40
C ASP A 181 5.77 -9.01 2.05
N LEU A 182 4.92 -8.86 1.04
CA LEU A 182 5.27 -8.21 -0.23
C LEU A 182 5.59 -6.74 -0.06
N LEU A 183 4.71 -5.99 0.61
CA LEU A 183 4.90 -4.56 0.72
C LEU A 183 6.20 -4.32 1.51
N THR A 184 6.42 -5.04 2.62
CA THR A 184 7.71 -5.02 3.35
C THR A 184 8.91 -5.39 2.47
N ALA A 185 8.87 -6.49 1.70
CA ALA A 185 9.99 -6.92 0.86
C ALA A 185 10.32 -5.96 -0.30
N ARG A 186 9.42 -5.02 -0.61
CA ARG A 186 9.57 -4.04 -1.68
C ARG A 186 10.02 -2.67 -1.20
N PHE A 187 10.04 -2.46 0.12
CA PHE A 187 10.67 -1.29 0.71
C PHE A 187 12.13 -1.65 1.05
N PRO A 188 13.12 -0.89 0.52
CA PRO A 188 14.54 -1.12 0.77
C PRO A 188 14.95 -0.76 2.19
#